data_AF-A0A7J2L4V5-F1
#
_entry.id   AF-A0A7J2L4V5-F1
#
_cell.length_a   1.000
_cell.length_b   1.000
_cell.length_c   1.000
_cell.angle_alpha   90.00
_cell.angle_beta   90.00
_cell.angle_gamma   90.00
#
_symmetry.space_group_name_H-M   'P 1'
#
loop_
_entity.id
_entity.type
_entity.pdbx_description
1 polymer ?
#
loop_
_entity_poly.entity_id
_entity_poly.type
_entity_poly.pdbx_seq_one_letter_code
_entity_poly.pdbx_strand_id
1 'polypeptide(L)'
;MRDSYWTFIITLFIILPRLVSESIFRFTMLKTIWVFRIIDIFDIVLQTISLMIVVLYVYSKYIYGKNKEVSVFYLIVSMMLIGGHMMHFAANAIDMHFREVLNQDPSVSLPMSAYTLLHFLDEYLSHIIMFTALILIFSIGAIFDIDGNIKEAMWPDKIITIFSGIILGSGMGISVVEASIPIYMMVLTAICLASIVIYAKKHERKISGHVFCLYVVTIFTFLIISSLAYIAVFGFTSPRELIGSYLGPSK
;
A
#
# COMPACT_ATOMS: atom_id res chain seq x y z
N MET A 1 10.45 22.06 7.69
CA MET A 1 9.27 21.31 8.18
C MET A 1 9.75 20.19 9.07
N ARG A 2 9.04 19.87 10.17
CA ARG A 2 9.37 18.72 11.04
C ARG A 2 9.06 17.42 10.30
N ASP A 3 9.90 16.40 10.46
CA ASP A 3 9.74 15.12 9.76
C ASP A 3 8.43 14.39 10.12
N SER A 4 7.87 14.66 11.31
CA SER A 4 6.55 14.16 11.74
C SER A 4 5.41 14.63 10.83
N TYR A 5 5.45 15.88 10.34
CA TYR A 5 4.45 16.37 9.39
C TYR A 5 4.54 15.65 8.06
N TRP A 6 5.75 15.29 7.61
CA TRP A 6 5.89 14.48 6.40
C TRP A 6 5.29 13.08 6.57
N THR A 7 5.47 12.44 7.73
CA THR A 7 4.82 11.13 8.00
C THR A 7 3.30 11.21 7.96
N PHE A 8 2.72 12.28 8.50
CA PHE A 8 1.29 12.54 8.43
C PHE A 8 0.82 12.83 6.99
N ILE A 9 1.56 13.65 6.25
CA ILE A 9 1.28 13.97 4.86
C ILE A 9 1.33 12.70 3.99
N ILE A 10 2.33 11.83 4.18
CA ILE A 10 2.42 10.54 3.48
C ILE A 10 1.20 9.66 3.80
N THR A 11 0.81 9.59 5.08
CA THR A 11 -0.40 8.85 5.49
C THR A 11 -1.64 9.37 4.77
N LEU A 12 -1.82 10.70 4.73
CA LEU A 12 -2.92 11.31 4.00
C LEU A 12 -2.84 10.99 2.52
N PHE A 13 -1.70 11.14 1.86
CA PHE A 13 -1.58 10.84 0.43
C PHE A 13 -1.90 9.37 0.11
N ILE A 14 -1.55 8.42 0.97
CA ILE A 14 -1.87 7.00 0.68
C ILE A 14 -3.36 6.70 0.87
N ILE A 15 -4.02 7.31 1.85
CA ILE A 15 -5.40 6.95 2.22
C ILE A 15 -6.44 7.82 1.51
N LEU A 16 -6.13 9.09 1.28
CA LEU A 16 -7.05 10.09 0.76
C LEU A 16 -7.55 9.80 -0.66
N PRO A 17 -6.75 9.27 -1.62
CA PRO A 17 -7.24 8.88 -2.93
C PRO A 17 -8.47 7.98 -2.84
N ARG A 18 -8.36 6.89 -2.07
CA ARG A 18 -9.44 5.92 -1.86
C ARG A 18 -10.65 6.54 -1.16
N LEU A 19 -10.42 7.33 -0.10
CA LEU A 19 -11.52 8.01 0.61
C LEU A 19 -12.26 9.02 -0.27
N VAL A 20 -11.53 9.81 -1.06
CA VAL A 20 -12.09 10.81 -1.97
C VAL A 20 -12.87 10.13 -3.09
N SER A 21 -12.28 9.08 -3.68
CA SER A 21 -12.90 8.28 -4.73
C SER A 21 -14.21 7.66 -4.25
N GLU A 22 -14.18 6.95 -3.12
CA GLU A 22 -15.40 6.37 -2.53
C GLU A 22 -16.41 7.47 -2.14
N SER A 23 -15.99 8.59 -1.54
CA SER A 23 -16.93 9.62 -1.09
C SER A 23 -17.63 10.36 -2.23
N ILE A 24 -16.90 10.65 -3.32
CA ILE A 24 -17.44 11.41 -4.47
C ILE A 24 -18.23 10.50 -5.40
N PHE A 25 -17.76 9.26 -5.61
CA PHE A 25 -18.25 8.42 -6.69
C PHE A 25 -19.08 7.21 -6.26
N ARG A 26 -19.18 6.88 -4.96
CA ARG A 26 -20.02 5.77 -4.46
C ARG A 26 -21.51 5.89 -4.82
N PHE A 27 -22.00 7.11 -5.08
CA PHE A 27 -23.39 7.35 -5.49
C PHE A 27 -23.55 7.74 -6.97
N THR A 28 -22.45 7.98 -7.70
CA THR A 28 -22.49 8.24 -9.14
C THR A 28 -22.14 6.96 -9.90
N MET A 29 -22.99 5.95 -9.75
CA MET A 29 -22.97 4.77 -10.61
C MET A 29 -23.04 5.25 -12.09
N LEU A 30 -22.16 4.71 -12.94
CA LEU A 30 -22.29 4.68 -14.42
C LEU A 30 -21.76 5.85 -15.27
N LYS A 31 -21.02 6.84 -14.75
CA LYS A 31 -20.30 7.75 -15.67
C LYS A 31 -18.98 7.13 -16.10
N THR A 32 -18.97 6.56 -17.31
CA THR A 32 -17.76 6.11 -17.99
C THR A 32 -17.19 7.22 -18.87
N ILE A 33 -15.86 7.30 -18.93
CA ILE A 33 -15.15 8.04 -19.97
C ILE A 33 -14.57 6.97 -20.89
N TRP A 34 -15.10 6.88 -22.11
CA TRP A 34 -14.82 5.82 -23.07
C TRP A 34 -15.24 4.43 -22.53
N VAL A 35 -14.29 3.68 -22.00
CA VAL A 35 -14.46 2.30 -21.49
C VAL A 35 -14.07 2.16 -20.02
N PHE A 36 -13.61 3.25 -19.38
CA PHE A 36 -13.18 3.26 -17.99
C PHE A 36 -14.19 4.03 -17.13
N ARG A 37 -14.42 3.58 -15.90
CA ARG A 37 -15.16 4.42 -14.95
C ARG A 37 -14.32 5.61 -14.56
N ILE A 38 -14.96 6.77 -14.41
CA ILE A 38 -14.30 7.98 -13.91
C ILE A 38 -13.63 7.71 -12.56
N ILE A 39 -14.28 6.92 -11.69
CA ILE A 39 -13.74 6.55 -10.38
C ILE A 39 -12.37 5.85 -10.49
N ASP A 40 -12.22 4.90 -11.42
CA ASP A 40 -10.98 4.16 -11.60
C ASP A 40 -9.85 5.05 -12.16
N ILE A 41 -10.19 6.04 -13.01
CA ILE A 41 -9.24 7.03 -13.53
C ILE A 41 -8.76 7.96 -12.41
N PHE A 42 -9.68 8.43 -11.55
CA PHE A 42 -9.31 9.26 -10.42
C PHE A 42 -8.47 8.47 -9.40
N ASP A 43 -8.86 7.23 -9.13
CA ASP A 43 -8.10 6.34 -8.24
C ASP A 43 -6.69 6.10 -8.76
N ILE A 44 -6.51 5.70 -10.03
CA ILE A 44 -5.16 5.46 -10.56
C ILE A 44 -4.31 6.73 -10.53
N VAL A 45 -4.85 7.88 -10.97
CA VAL A 45 -4.06 9.11 -11.04
C VAL A 45 -3.65 9.56 -9.64
N LEU A 46 -4.60 9.62 -8.71
CA LEU A 46 -4.33 10.05 -7.35
C LEU A 46 -3.43 9.06 -6.62
N GLN A 47 -3.70 7.75 -6.74
CA GLN A 47 -2.89 6.71 -6.10
C GLN A 47 -1.47 6.68 -6.66
N THR A 48 -1.30 6.79 -7.99
CA THR A 48 0.03 6.83 -8.63
C THR A 48 0.82 8.04 -8.15
N ILE A 49 0.20 9.22 -8.10
CA ILE A 49 0.85 10.43 -7.59
C ILE A 49 1.26 10.24 -6.13
N SER A 50 0.37 9.68 -5.31
CA SER A 50 0.64 9.41 -3.90
C SER A 50 1.80 8.44 -3.70
N LEU A 51 1.84 7.32 -4.45
CA LEU A 51 2.96 6.38 -4.43
C LEU A 51 4.26 7.04 -4.90
N MET A 52 4.20 7.90 -5.93
CA MET A 52 5.36 8.65 -6.41
C MET A 52 5.87 9.64 -5.36
N ILE A 53 5.00 10.32 -4.62
CA ILE A 53 5.38 11.22 -3.52
C ILE A 53 6.14 10.45 -2.44
N VAL A 54 5.69 9.24 -2.09
CA VAL A 54 6.41 8.38 -1.13
C VAL A 54 7.81 8.02 -1.64
N VAL A 55 7.88 7.57 -2.91
CA VAL A 55 9.15 7.21 -3.55
C VAL A 55 10.11 8.41 -3.57
N LEU A 56 9.64 9.59 -3.97
CA LEU A 56 10.46 10.79 -4.07
C LEU A 56 10.86 11.31 -2.68
N TYR A 57 9.97 11.22 -1.69
CA TYR A 57 10.27 11.60 -0.31
C TYR A 57 11.40 10.75 0.27
N VAL A 58 11.25 9.42 0.22
CA VAL A 58 12.27 8.52 0.77
C VAL A 58 13.58 8.66 0.00
N TYR A 59 13.52 8.79 -1.33
CA TYR A 59 14.71 9.02 -2.14
C TYR A 59 15.44 10.30 -1.73
N SER A 60 14.75 11.44 -1.75
CA SER A 60 15.35 12.74 -1.48
C SER A 60 15.91 12.87 -0.06
N LYS A 61 15.24 12.26 0.93
CA LYS A 61 15.61 12.39 2.35
C LYS A 61 16.69 11.39 2.78
N TYR A 62 16.62 10.15 2.29
CA TYR A 62 17.40 9.04 2.84
C TYR A 62 18.41 8.42 1.87
N ILE A 63 18.15 8.51 0.57
CA ILE A 63 18.92 7.81 -0.47
C ILE A 63 19.82 8.74 -1.26
N TYR A 64 19.38 9.98 -1.49
CA TYR A 64 20.13 10.95 -2.27
C TYR A 64 21.52 11.21 -1.65
N GLY A 65 22.56 11.08 -2.48
CA GLY A 65 23.95 11.22 -2.04
C GLY A 65 24.54 9.98 -1.34
N LYS A 66 23.80 8.88 -1.23
CA LYS A 66 24.35 7.56 -0.85
C LYS A 66 25.08 6.91 -2.03
N ASN A 67 25.70 5.76 -1.78
CA ASN A 67 26.40 5.01 -2.83
C ASN A 67 25.47 4.64 -4.00
N LYS A 68 26.09 4.48 -5.17
CA LYS A 68 25.38 4.24 -6.43
C LYS A 68 24.54 2.96 -6.37
N GLU A 69 25.04 1.92 -5.71
CA GLU A 69 24.38 0.62 -5.63
C GLU A 69 23.06 0.72 -4.86
N VAL A 70 23.02 1.45 -3.75
CA VAL A 70 21.79 1.68 -2.97
C VAL A 70 20.79 2.49 -3.79
N SER A 71 21.25 3.54 -4.47
CA SER A 71 20.38 4.35 -5.34
C SER A 71 19.77 3.51 -6.47
N VAL A 72 20.56 2.66 -7.13
CA VAL A 72 20.08 1.77 -8.20
C VAL A 72 19.11 0.73 -7.65
N PHE A 73 19.43 0.08 -6.53
CA PHE A 73 18.52 -0.88 -5.90
C PHE A 73 17.18 -0.22 -5.54
N TYR A 74 17.23 0.97 -4.93
CA TYR A 74 16.04 1.73 -4.60
C TYR A 74 15.19 2.07 -5.83
N LEU A 75 15.81 2.45 -6.95
CA LEU A 75 15.11 2.73 -8.21
C LEU A 75 14.45 1.47 -8.78
N ILE A 76 15.11 0.31 -8.72
CA ILE A 76 14.52 -0.98 -9.14
C ILE A 76 13.28 -1.28 -8.30
N VAL A 77 13.36 -1.15 -6.98
CA VAL A 77 12.21 -1.36 -6.09
C VAL A 77 11.10 -0.35 -6.38
N SER A 78 11.45 0.90 -6.68
CA SER A 78 10.48 1.94 -7.05
C SER A 78 9.78 1.63 -8.39
N MET A 79 10.52 1.11 -9.38
CA MET A 79 9.95 0.66 -10.65
C MET A 79 9.03 -0.54 -10.45
N MET A 80 9.37 -1.46 -9.55
CA MET A 80 8.48 -2.56 -9.16
C MET A 80 7.18 -2.04 -8.55
N LEU A 81 7.24 -1.05 -7.65
CA LEU A 81 6.04 -0.45 -7.04
C LEU A 81 5.07 0.10 -8.10
N ILE A 82 5.58 0.94 -9.00
CA ILE A 82 4.77 1.53 -10.07
C ILE A 82 4.32 0.47 -11.08
N GLY A 83 5.19 -0.47 -11.44
CA GLY A 83 4.87 -1.57 -12.35
C GLY A 83 3.76 -2.48 -11.82
N GLY A 84 3.81 -2.84 -10.53
CA GLY A 84 2.75 -3.60 -9.86
C GLY A 84 1.43 -2.84 -9.85
N HIS A 85 1.44 -1.55 -9.49
CA HIS A 85 0.24 -0.72 -9.49
C HIS A 85 -0.40 -0.60 -10.89
N MET A 86 0.41 -0.39 -11.93
CA MET A 86 -0.06 -0.30 -13.32
C MET A 86 -0.58 -1.64 -13.84
N MET A 87 0.03 -2.76 -13.43
CA MET A 87 -0.44 -4.10 -13.76
C MET A 87 -1.82 -4.38 -13.16
N HIS A 88 -2.01 -4.07 -11.88
CA HIS A 88 -3.32 -4.19 -11.20
C HIS A 88 -4.38 -3.36 -11.95
N PHE A 89 -4.07 -2.10 -12.23
CA PHE A 89 -4.99 -1.23 -12.96
C PHE A 89 -5.33 -1.76 -14.35
N ALA A 90 -4.34 -2.23 -15.11
CA ALA A 90 -4.58 -2.76 -16.45
C ALA A 90 -5.48 -4.01 -16.41
N ALA A 91 -5.29 -4.88 -15.42
CA ALA A 91 -6.12 -6.07 -15.26
C ALA A 91 -7.56 -5.71 -14.85
N ASN A 92 -7.71 -4.85 -13.83
CA ASN A 92 -9.02 -4.36 -13.39
C ASN A 92 -9.75 -3.62 -14.52
N ALA A 93 -9.07 -2.81 -15.32
CA ALA A 93 -9.66 -2.15 -16.48
C ALA A 93 -10.27 -3.12 -17.51
N ILE A 94 -9.59 -4.24 -17.76
CA ILE A 94 -10.10 -5.29 -18.65
C ILE A 94 -11.33 -5.95 -18.02
N ASP A 95 -11.26 -6.35 -16.75
CA ASP A 95 -12.38 -6.96 -16.02
C ASP A 95 -13.62 -6.04 -16.04
N MET A 96 -13.42 -4.76 -15.72
CA MET A 96 -14.46 -3.75 -15.72
C MET A 96 -15.05 -3.50 -17.12
N HIS A 97 -14.23 -3.50 -18.17
CA HIS A 97 -14.73 -3.36 -19.54
C HIS A 97 -15.72 -4.48 -19.90
N PHE A 98 -15.38 -5.73 -19.58
CA PHE A 98 -16.27 -6.86 -19.82
C PHE A 98 -17.56 -6.76 -19.00
N ARG A 99 -17.45 -6.48 -17.70
CA ARG A 99 -18.61 -6.46 -16.80
C ARG A 99 -19.56 -5.29 -17.05
N GLU A 100 -19.05 -4.07 -17.20
CA GLU A 100 -19.86 -2.86 -17.22
C GLU A 100 -20.13 -2.31 -18.62
N VAL A 101 -19.24 -2.53 -19.59
CA VAL A 101 -19.42 -2.04 -20.96
C VAL A 101 -20.05 -3.11 -21.83
N LEU A 102 -19.51 -4.34 -21.78
CA LEU A 102 -20.01 -5.45 -22.60
C LEU A 102 -21.16 -6.21 -21.93
N ASN A 103 -21.43 -5.97 -20.64
CA ASN A 103 -22.40 -6.71 -19.82
C ASN A 103 -22.20 -8.23 -19.90
N GLN A 104 -20.93 -8.66 -19.87
CA GLN A 104 -20.54 -10.06 -19.95
C GLN A 104 -19.70 -10.45 -18.74
N ASP A 105 -19.90 -11.66 -18.25
CA ASP A 105 -19.01 -12.24 -17.24
C ASP A 105 -17.68 -12.64 -17.90
N PRO A 106 -16.54 -12.06 -17.49
CA PRO A 106 -15.21 -12.38 -18.00
C PRO A 106 -14.88 -13.88 -17.91
N SER A 107 -15.41 -14.57 -16.89
CA SER A 107 -15.17 -16.01 -16.69
C SER A 107 -15.85 -16.89 -17.74
N VAL A 108 -16.87 -16.36 -18.43
CA VAL A 108 -17.63 -17.05 -19.46
C VAL A 108 -17.25 -16.57 -20.87
N SER A 109 -16.93 -15.28 -21.01
CA SER A 109 -16.67 -14.65 -22.31
C SER A 109 -15.23 -14.79 -22.79
N LEU A 110 -14.25 -14.90 -21.88
CA LEU A 110 -12.86 -15.10 -22.24
C LEU A 110 -12.51 -16.60 -22.32
N PRO A 111 -11.56 -16.98 -23.20
CA PRO A 111 -10.93 -18.29 -23.11
C PRO A 111 -10.38 -18.53 -21.71
N MET A 112 -10.56 -19.74 -21.15
CA MET A 112 -10.17 -20.06 -19.77
C MET A 112 -8.72 -19.68 -19.44
N SER A 113 -7.79 -19.86 -20.38
CA SER A 113 -6.39 -19.46 -20.22
C SER A 113 -6.21 -17.95 -20.07
N ALA A 114 -6.96 -17.15 -20.84
CA ALA A 114 -6.93 -15.69 -20.75
C ALA A 114 -7.56 -15.18 -19.46
N TYR A 115 -8.69 -15.74 -19.04
CA TYR A 115 -9.32 -15.42 -17.75
C TYR A 115 -8.39 -15.76 -16.57
N THR A 116 -7.78 -16.95 -16.58
CA THR A 116 -6.85 -17.37 -15.53
C THR A 116 -5.64 -16.45 -15.46
N LEU A 117 -5.08 -16.04 -16.60
CA LEU A 117 -3.97 -15.09 -16.65
C LEU A 117 -4.39 -13.72 -16.11
N LEU A 118 -5.55 -13.21 -16.53
CA LEU A 118 -6.08 -11.93 -16.09
C LEU A 118 -6.26 -11.91 -14.56
N HIS A 119 -6.94 -12.92 -14.02
CA HIS A 119 -7.15 -13.09 -12.58
C HIS A 119 -5.83 -13.24 -11.84
N PHE A 120 -4.85 -13.97 -12.40
CA PHE A 120 -3.53 -14.10 -11.77
C PHE A 120 -2.78 -12.77 -11.70
N LEU A 121 -2.82 -11.98 -12.78
CA LEU A 121 -2.20 -10.66 -12.82
C LEU A 121 -2.85 -9.71 -11.82
N ASP A 122 -4.19 -9.69 -11.76
CA ASP A 122 -4.94 -8.80 -10.91
C ASP A 122 -4.81 -9.17 -9.43
N GLU A 123 -5.24 -10.37 -9.06
CA GLU A 123 -5.42 -10.75 -7.65
C GLU A 123 -4.08 -11.07 -6.97
N TYR A 124 -3.09 -11.59 -7.70
CA TYR A 124 -1.87 -12.13 -7.08
C TYR A 124 -0.62 -11.34 -7.47
N LEU A 125 -0.24 -11.36 -8.75
CA LEU A 125 1.09 -10.89 -9.15
C LEU A 125 1.27 -9.39 -8.91
N SER A 126 0.29 -8.59 -9.31
CA SER A 126 0.34 -7.14 -9.15
C SER A 126 0.42 -6.72 -7.66
N HIS A 127 -0.42 -7.31 -6.81
CA HIS A 127 -0.43 -7.08 -5.37
C HIS A 127 0.87 -7.51 -4.70
N ILE A 128 1.38 -8.71 -5.01
CA ILE A 128 2.65 -9.20 -4.46
C ILE A 128 3.77 -8.23 -4.80
N ILE A 129 3.90 -7.83 -6.08
CA ILE A 129 4.94 -6.90 -6.53
C ILE A 129 4.78 -5.54 -5.83
N MET A 130 3.58 -4.97 -5.85
CA MET A 130 3.30 -3.63 -5.33
C MET A 130 3.55 -3.56 -3.81
N PHE A 131 2.96 -4.47 -3.03
CA PHE A 131 3.10 -4.45 -1.58
C PHE A 131 4.53 -4.82 -1.14
N THR A 132 5.18 -5.77 -1.80
CA THR A 132 6.59 -6.09 -1.51
C THR A 132 7.48 -4.86 -1.71
N ALA A 133 7.31 -4.17 -2.85
CA ALA A 133 8.08 -2.98 -3.14
C ALA A 133 7.86 -1.86 -2.11
N LEU A 134 6.60 -1.64 -1.70
CA LEU A 134 6.26 -0.64 -0.68
C LEU A 134 6.89 -0.95 0.68
N ILE A 135 6.80 -2.20 1.14
CA ILE A 135 7.44 -2.65 2.40
C ILE A 135 8.95 -2.48 2.33
N LEU A 136 9.58 -2.80 1.20
CA LEU A 136 11.01 -2.62 1.01
C LEU A 136 11.41 -1.13 1.00
N ILE A 137 10.67 -0.26 0.31
CA ILE A 137 10.92 1.21 0.32
C ILE A 137 10.89 1.75 1.75
N PHE A 138 9.86 1.38 2.53
CA PHE A 138 9.78 1.79 3.94
C PHE A 138 10.91 1.21 4.78
N SER A 139 11.29 -0.05 4.56
CA SER A 139 12.40 -0.67 5.30
C SER A 139 13.74 0.00 5.01
N ILE A 140 14.04 0.27 3.74
CA ILE A 140 15.26 0.96 3.32
C ILE A 140 15.30 2.36 3.95
N GLY A 141 14.21 3.12 3.86
CA GLY A 141 14.12 4.44 4.48
C GLY A 141 14.31 4.40 6.00
N ALA A 142 13.74 3.43 6.70
CA ALA A 142 13.89 3.26 8.15
C ALA A 142 15.35 2.95 8.55
N ILE A 143 16.05 2.08 7.81
CA ILE A 143 17.45 1.77 8.06
C ILE A 143 18.32 3.02 7.89
N PHE A 144 18.13 3.78 6.82
CA PHE A 144 18.90 5.01 6.59
C PHE A 144 18.50 6.17 7.52
N ASP A 145 17.28 6.19 8.05
CA ASP A 145 16.87 7.12 9.10
C ASP A 145 17.62 6.85 10.41
N ILE A 146 17.88 5.57 10.75
CA ILE A 146 18.72 5.17 11.89
C ILE A 146 20.17 5.60 11.71
N ASP A 147 20.73 5.46 10.51
CA ASP A 147 22.12 5.85 10.20
C ASP A 147 22.33 7.37 10.18
N GLY A 148 21.25 8.14 10.02
CA GLY A 148 21.30 9.59 10.01
C GLY A 148 21.58 10.17 11.41
N ASN A 149 22.39 11.23 11.47
CA ASN A 149 22.50 12.09 12.65
C ASN A 149 21.31 13.05 12.71
N ILE A 150 20.11 12.50 12.91
CA ILE A 150 18.86 13.26 13.00
C ILE A 150 18.65 13.65 14.46
N LYS A 151 18.20 14.90 14.68
CA LYS A 151 17.86 15.40 16.01
C LYS A 151 16.77 14.51 16.61
N GLU A 152 16.92 14.17 17.88
CA GLU A 152 15.97 13.33 18.59
C GLU A 152 14.55 13.92 18.52
N ALA A 153 13.57 13.08 18.18
CA ALA A 153 12.18 13.50 18.04
C ALA A 153 11.62 14.03 19.37
N MET A 154 10.94 15.17 19.33
CA MET A 154 10.23 15.69 20.51
C MET A 154 8.93 14.91 20.75
N TRP A 155 8.41 14.92 21.97
CA TRP A 155 7.15 14.23 22.33
C TRP A 155 5.99 14.48 21.35
N PRO A 156 5.71 15.73 20.90
CA PRO A 156 4.65 15.97 19.93
C PRO A 156 4.90 15.29 18.56
N ASP A 157 6.17 15.19 18.13
CA ASP A 157 6.51 14.49 16.89
C ASP A 157 6.18 13.00 17.00
N LYS A 158 6.55 12.39 18.12
CA LYS A 158 6.29 10.97 18.38
C LYS A 158 4.80 10.66 18.33
N ILE A 159 3.96 11.51 18.93
CA ILE A 159 2.50 11.31 18.94
C ILE A 159 1.94 11.36 17.52
N ILE A 160 2.27 12.40 16.75
CA ILE A 160 1.79 12.55 15.37
C ILE A 160 2.24 11.35 14.53
N THR A 161 3.50 10.94 14.67
CA THR A 161 4.07 9.82 13.94
C THR A 161 3.44 8.48 14.28
N ILE A 162 3.23 8.19 15.57
CA ILE A 162 2.56 6.95 16.01
C ILE A 162 1.12 6.94 15.50
N PHE A 163 0.38 8.04 15.66
CA PHE A 163 -0.99 8.14 15.18
C PHE A 163 -1.09 7.91 13.67
N SER A 164 -0.21 8.55 12.90
CA SER A 164 -0.11 8.38 11.45
C SER A 164 0.20 6.92 11.08
N GLY A 165 1.16 6.30 11.77
CA GLY A 165 1.55 4.91 11.56
C GLY A 165 0.45 3.90 11.91
N ILE A 166 -0.35 4.17 12.94
CA ILE A 166 -1.52 3.34 13.31
C ILE A 166 -2.55 3.35 12.20
N ILE A 167 -2.90 4.54 11.69
CA ILE A 167 -3.90 4.70 10.63
C ILE A 167 -3.44 3.98 9.37
N LEU A 168 -2.22 4.26 8.90
CA LEU A 168 -1.71 3.63 7.68
C LEU A 168 -1.50 2.12 7.86
N GLY A 169 -0.91 1.68 8.97
CA GLY A 169 -0.70 0.27 9.27
C GLY A 169 -2.01 -0.51 9.30
N SER A 170 -3.04 0.02 9.95
CA SER A 170 -4.36 -0.61 10.01
C SER A 170 -5.02 -0.67 8.64
N GLY A 171 -4.94 0.43 7.86
CA GLY A 171 -5.45 0.46 6.49
C GLY A 171 -4.76 -0.56 5.58
N MET A 172 -3.42 -0.63 5.62
CA MET A 172 -2.66 -1.63 4.87
C MET A 172 -3.00 -3.06 5.28
N GLY A 173 -3.19 -3.32 6.58
CA GLY A 173 -3.52 -4.65 7.07
C GLY A 173 -4.90 -5.13 6.63
N ILE A 174 -5.86 -4.23 6.43
CA ILE A 174 -7.16 -4.54 5.79
C ILE A 174 -6.96 -4.76 4.29
N SER A 175 -6.21 -3.88 3.62
CA SER A 175 -5.97 -3.98 2.17
C SER A 175 -5.26 -5.28 1.78
N VAL A 176 -4.36 -5.82 2.61
CA VAL A 176 -3.68 -7.09 2.28
C VAL A 176 -4.59 -8.31 2.41
N VAL A 177 -5.63 -8.23 3.26
CA VAL A 177 -6.69 -9.25 3.33
C VAL A 177 -7.60 -9.12 2.11
N GLU A 178 -7.97 -7.90 1.75
CA GLU A 178 -8.74 -7.61 0.54
C GLU A 178 -8.03 -8.12 -0.73
N ALA A 179 -6.70 -7.96 -0.79
CA ALA A 179 -5.86 -8.44 -1.89
C ALA A 179 -5.55 -9.96 -1.83
N SER A 180 -6.20 -10.74 -0.97
CA SER A 180 -6.03 -12.19 -0.87
C SER A 180 -4.59 -12.70 -0.63
N ILE A 181 -3.69 -11.83 -0.13
CA ILE A 181 -2.28 -12.18 0.18
C ILE A 181 -1.86 -11.90 1.65
N PRO A 182 -2.74 -12.03 2.66
CA PRO A 182 -2.43 -11.56 4.00
C PRO A 182 -1.27 -12.33 4.66
N ILE A 183 -1.19 -13.64 4.46
CA ILE A 183 -0.14 -14.48 5.10
C ILE A 183 1.25 -14.10 4.57
N TYR A 184 1.39 -14.00 3.24
CA TYR A 184 2.63 -13.59 2.61
C TYR A 184 3.09 -12.22 3.14
N MET A 185 2.16 -11.27 3.19
CA MET A 185 2.46 -9.91 3.64
C MET A 185 2.80 -9.83 5.12
N MET A 186 2.13 -10.58 5.99
CA MET A 186 2.46 -10.65 7.41
C MET A 186 3.87 -11.24 7.63
N VAL A 187 4.23 -12.30 6.91
CA VAL A 187 5.56 -12.92 7.02
C VAL A 187 6.65 -11.96 6.53
N LEU A 188 6.48 -11.34 5.36
CA LEU A 188 7.42 -10.35 4.83
C LEU A 188 7.59 -9.17 5.79
N THR A 189 6.48 -8.63 6.29
CA THR A 189 6.46 -7.51 7.23
C THR A 189 7.15 -7.87 8.55
N ALA A 190 6.95 -9.09 9.07
CA ALA A 190 7.62 -9.57 10.27
C ALA A 190 9.14 -9.68 10.08
N ILE A 191 9.61 -10.19 8.93
CA ILE A 191 11.03 -10.27 8.59
C ILE A 191 11.65 -8.88 8.51
N CYS A 192 11.00 -7.95 7.82
CA CYS A 192 11.46 -6.57 7.69
C CYS A 192 11.47 -5.84 9.03
N LEU A 193 10.41 -5.99 9.84
CA LEU A 193 10.33 -5.42 11.18
C LEU A 193 11.45 -5.94 12.09
N ALA A 194 11.66 -7.26 12.11
CA ALA A 194 12.74 -7.87 12.86
C ALA A 194 14.11 -7.33 12.42
N SER A 195 14.31 -7.18 11.11
CA SER A 195 15.55 -6.63 10.54
C SER A 195 15.81 -5.20 11.00
N ILE A 196 14.80 -4.32 10.98
CA ILE A 196 14.90 -2.93 11.47
C ILE A 196 15.23 -2.90 12.96
N VAL A 197 14.54 -3.70 13.78
CA VAL A 197 14.74 -3.74 15.23
C VAL A 197 16.14 -4.27 15.59
N ILE A 198 16.59 -5.34 14.92
CA ILE A 198 17.93 -5.91 15.10
C ILE A 198 18.99 -4.89 14.68
N TYR A 199 18.79 -4.21 13.55
CA TYR A 199 19.71 -3.19 13.06
C TYR A 199 19.85 -2.01 14.05
N ALA A 200 18.73 -1.50 14.56
CA ALA A 200 18.70 -0.43 15.57
C ALA A 200 19.45 -0.86 16.85
N LYS A 201 19.19 -2.07 17.34
CA LYS A 201 19.85 -2.62 18.53
C LYS A 201 21.35 -2.78 18.33
N LYS A 202 21.79 -3.29 17.17
CA LYS A 202 23.21 -3.49 16.85
C LYS A 202 23.99 -2.16 16.83
N HIS A 203 23.35 -1.06 16.45
CA HIS A 203 23.96 0.27 16.41
C HIS A 203 23.64 1.12 17.65
N GLU A 204 23.09 0.51 18.71
CA GLU A 204 22.73 1.18 19.98
C GLU A 204 21.83 2.41 19.79
N ARG A 205 21.00 2.40 18.74
CA ARG A 205 20.06 3.48 18.41
C ARG A 205 18.67 3.16 18.95
N LYS A 206 18.02 4.17 19.56
CA LYS A 206 16.64 4.08 20.02
C LYS A 206 15.69 4.42 18.88
N ILE A 207 14.83 3.48 18.46
CA ILE A 207 13.81 3.69 17.41
C ILE A 207 13.00 4.98 17.65
N SER A 208 12.61 5.25 18.90
CA SER A 208 11.83 6.45 19.25
C SER A 208 12.54 7.79 18.99
N GLY A 209 13.86 7.78 18.79
CA GLY A 209 14.63 8.97 18.45
C GLY A 209 14.56 9.32 16.96
N HIS A 210 14.19 8.36 16.11
CA HIS A 210 14.21 8.43 14.65
C HIS A 210 12.77 8.42 14.13
N VAL A 211 12.30 9.55 13.59
CA VAL A 211 10.88 9.78 13.29
C VAL A 211 10.37 8.80 12.22
N PHE A 212 11.09 8.62 11.12
CA PHE A 212 10.64 7.75 10.05
C PHE A 212 10.79 6.28 10.41
N CYS A 213 11.84 5.91 11.14
CA CYS A 213 11.96 4.57 11.70
C CYS A 213 10.80 4.25 12.65
N LEU A 214 10.43 5.16 13.55
CA LEU A 214 9.28 5.00 14.45
C LEU A 214 7.97 4.84 13.67
N TYR A 215 7.79 5.63 12.61
CA TYR A 215 6.65 5.55 11.70
C TYR A 215 6.54 4.15 11.09
N VAL A 216 7.61 3.65 10.46
CA VAL A 216 7.64 2.35 9.77
C VAL A 216 7.42 1.19 10.74
N VAL A 217 8.06 1.22 11.92
CA VAL A 217 7.85 0.21 12.96
C VAL A 217 6.39 0.19 13.41
N THR A 218 5.76 1.36 13.55
CA THR A 218 4.34 1.45 13.92
C THR A 218 3.44 0.90 12.82
N ILE A 219 3.68 1.26 11.55
CA ILE A 219 2.95 0.71 10.39
C ILE A 219 3.03 -0.81 10.38
N PHE A 220 4.23 -1.37 10.46
CA PHE A 220 4.44 -2.82 10.36
C PHE A 220 3.78 -3.57 11.51
N THR A 221 3.86 -3.01 12.72
CA THR A 221 3.20 -3.58 13.89
C THR A 221 1.67 -3.58 13.70
N PHE A 222 1.09 -2.45 13.30
CA PHE A 222 -0.35 -2.35 13.13
C PHE A 222 -0.88 -3.06 11.89
N LEU A 223 -0.08 -3.21 10.83
CA LEU A 223 -0.40 -4.08 9.70
C LEU A 223 -0.61 -5.51 10.17
N ILE A 224 0.35 -6.07 10.91
CA ILE A 224 0.24 -7.43 11.43
C ILE A 224 -0.96 -7.56 12.39
N ILE A 225 -1.10 -6.63 13.35
CA ILE A 225 -2.19 -6.67 14.33
C ILE A 225 -3.56 -6.58 13.64
N SER A 226 -3.74 -5.65 12.71
CA SER A 226 -5.02 -5.46 12.03
C SER A 226 -5.35 -6.61 11.09
N SER A 227 -4.38 -7.17 10.36
CA SER A 227 -4.60 -8.38 9.55
C SER A 227 -5.00 -9.57 10.43
N LEU A 228 -4.31 -9.80 11.56
CA LEU A 228 -4.67 -10.86 12.51
C LEU A 228 -6.06 -10.66 13.11
N ALA A 229 -6.37 -9.43 13.55
CA ALA A 229 -7.66 -9.10 14.11
C ALA A 229 -8.78 -9.30 13.08
N TYR A 230 -8.57 -8.89 11.83
CA TYR A 230 -9.52 -9.11 10.76
C TYR A 230 -9.74 -10.61 10.52
N ILE A 231 -8.66 -11.39 10.36
CA ILE A 231 -8.76 -12.83 10.10
C ILE A 231 -9.43 -13.57 11.26
N ALA A 232 -9.16 -13.17 12.50
CA ALA A 232 -9.78 -13.77 13.68
C ALA A 232 -11.29 -13.56 13.74
N VAL A 233 -11.79 -12.42 13.24
CA VAL A 233 -13.21 -12.06 13.29
C VAL A 233 -13.98 -12.51 12.05
N PHE A 234 -13.37 -12.37 10.86
CA PHE A 234 -14.04 -12.53 9.57
C PHE A 234 -13.47 -13.66 8.71
N GLY A 235 -12.43 -14.36 9.17
CA GLY A 235 -11.71 -15.35 8.38
C GLY A 235 -10.93 -14.71 7.22
N PHE A 236 -10.76 -15.47 6.14
CA PHE A 236 -10.04 -15.00 4.94
C PHE A 236 -10.97 -14.37 3.88
N THR A 237 -12.25 -14.19 4.20
CA THR A 237 -13.22 -13.55 3.32
C THR A 237 -12.81 -12.10 3.07
N SER A 238 -12.86 -11.65 1.81
CA SER A 238 -12.50 -10.26 1.51
C SER A 238 -13.54 -9.30 2.10
N PRO A 239 -13.15 -8.07 2.54
CA PRO A 239 -14.11 -7.08 3.04
C PRO A 239 -15.23 -6.76 2.04
N ARG A 240 -14.90 -6.77 0.74
CA ARG A 240 -15.84 -6.50 -0.35
C ARG A 240 -16.90 -7.60 -0.47
N GLU A 241 -16.51 -8.87 -0.38
CA GLU A 241 -17.45 -10.00 -0.35
C GLU A 241 -18.37 -9.92 0.87
N LEU A 242 -17.81 -9.57 2.03
CA LEU A 242 -18.57 -9.47 3.25
C LEU A 242 -19.64 -8.38 3.14
N ILE A 243 -19.29 -7.17 2.70
CA ILE A 243 -20.25 -6.07 2.51
C ILE A 243 -21.25 -6.38 1.39
N GLY A 244 -20.82 -6.98 0.28
CA GLY A 244 -21.69 -7.39 -0.82
C GLY A 244 -22.73 -8.42 -0.39
N SER A 245 -22.38 -9.35 0.51
CA SER A 245 -23.31 -10.35 1.05
C SER A 245 -24.45 -9.74 1.88
N TYR A 246 -24.20 -8.61 2.56
CA TYR A 246 -25.24 -7.89 3.33
C TYR A 246 -26.13 -6.99 2.48
N LEU A 247 -25.66 -6.57 1.30
CA LEU A 247 -26.42 -5.70 0.39
C LEU A 247 -27.38 -6.49 -0.53
N GLY A 248 -27.33 -7.83 -0.49
CA GLY A 248 -28.18 -8.71 -1.28
C GLY A 248 -27.82 -8.70 -2.78
N PRO A 249 -28.24 -9.71 -3.57
CA PRO A 249 -28.07 -9.65 -5.01
C PRO A 249 -28.87 -8.45 -5.53
N SER A 250 -28.17 -7.49 -6.15
CA SER A 250 -28.83 -6.46 -6.95
C SER A 250 -29.63 -7.18 -8.04
N LYS A 251 -30.96 -7.16 -7.90
CA LYS A 251 -31.87 -7.62 -8.94
C LYS A 251 -31.76 -6.74 -10.19
#